data_AF-A0A6I7PB45-F1
#
_entry.id   AF-A0A6I7PB45-F1
#
_cell.length_a   1.000
_cell.length_b   1.000
_cell.length_c   1.000
_cell.angle_alpha   90.00
_cell.angle_beta   90.00
_cell.angle_gamma   90.00
#
_symmetry.space_group_name_H-M   'P 1'
#
loop_
_entity.id
_entity.type
_entity.pdbx_description
1 polymer ?
#
loop_
_entity_poly.entity_id
_entity_poly.type
_entity_poly.pdbx_seq_one_letter_code
_entity_poly.pdbx_strand_id
1 'polypeptide(L)'
;MLTLEVSIRAGEQVDTIVQDLAIVRKTTNIKHTWRPDLRDERDNMGIELARASGSEYLITSDTRDFRLESDLNNDDIRIVSPGGLMNE
;
A
#
# COMPACT_ATOMS: atom_id res chain seq x y z
N MET A 1 8.68 35.67 6.77
CA MET A 1 8.98 34.22 6.85
C MET A 1 7.66 33.53 7.10
N LEU A 2 7.09 32.95 6.04
CA LEU A 2 5.67 32.64 5.92
C LEU A 2 5.20 31.58 6.92
N THR A 3 4.24 31.96 7.76
CA THR A 3 3.26 31.06 8.34
C THR A 3 2.35 30.61 7.20
N LEU A 4 2.61 29.44 6.62
CA LEU A 4 1.74 28.86 5.61
C LEU A 4 0.40 28.56 6.27
N GLU A 5 -0.60 29.35 5.91
CA GLU A 5 -1.99 29.18 6.31
C GLU A 5 -2.44 27.78 5.91
N VAL A 6 -2.59 26.92 6.91
CA VAL A 6 -3.25 25.61 6.80
C VAL A 6 -4.75 25.87 6.63
N SER A 7 -5.10 26.33 5.44
CA SER A 7 -6.47 26.36 4.91
C SER A 7 -6.44 25.83 3.48
N ILE A 8 -5.67 24.75 3.28
CA ILE A 8 -5.66 24.01 2.02
C ILE A 8 -6.92 23.16 2.02
N ARG A 9 -7.79 23.38 1.04
CA ARG A 9 -9.04 22.64 0.85
C ARG A 9 -8.72 21.15 0.81
N ALA A 10 -9.50 20.30 1.46
CA ALA A 10 -9.16 18.88 1.69
C ALA A 10 -8.63 18.12 0.45
N GLY A 11 -9.10 18.44 -0.76
CA GLY A 11 -8.58 17.85 -2.01
C GLY A 11 -7.15 18.26 -2.39
N GLU A 12 -6.77 19.52 -2.18
CA GLU A 12 -5.43 20.04 -2.49
C GLU A 12 -4.39 19.51 -1.48
N GLN A 13 -4.81 19.14 -0.26
CA GLN A 13 -3.93 18.44 0.69
C GLN A 13 -3.64 17.01 0.26
N VAL A 14 -4.64 16.28 -0.23
CA VAL A 14 -4.47 14.89 -0.71
C VAL A 14 -3.50 14.83 -1.88
N ASP A 15 -3.68 15.70 -2.87
CA ASP A 15 -2.80 15.74 -4.04
C ASP A 15 -1.35 16.03 -3.66
N THR A 16 -1.13 16.96 -2.72
CA THR A 16 0.19 17.28 -2.20
C THR A 16 0.85 16.07 -1.54
N ILE A 17 0.12 15.38 -0.64
CA ILE A 17 0.61 14.19 0.05
C ILE A 17 0.97 13.09 -0.96
N VAL A 18 0.11 12.85 -1.96
CA VAL A 18 0.36 11.85 -3.00
C VAL A 18 1.60 12.19 -3.83
N GLN A 19 1.79 13.47 -4.17
CA GLN A 19 2.99 13.93 -4.88
C GLN A 19 4.26 13.73 -4.05
N ASP A 20 4.23 14.06 -2.76
CA ASP A 20 5.36 13.88 -1.86
C ASP A 20 5.73 12.40 -1.73
N LEU A 21 4.75 11.52 -1.56
CA LEU A 21 4.92 10.06 -1.58
C LEU A 21 5.54 9.57 -2.89
N ALA A 22 5.09 10.12 -4.03
CA ALA A 22 5.63 9.77 -5.33
C ALA A 22 7.10 10.20 -5.47
N ILE A 23 7.52 11.30 -4.84
CA ILE A 23 8.91 11.77 -4.86
C ILE A 23 9.83 10.87 -4.04
N VAL A 24 9.41 10.44 -2.85
CA VAL A 24 10.25 9.62 -1.94
C VAL A 24 10.21 8.11 -2.22
N ARG A 25 9.40 7.68 -3.20
CA ARG A 25 9.18 6.26 -3.50
C ARG A 25 10.49 5.51 -3.82
N LYS A 26 10.49 4.21 -3.51
CA LYS A 26 11.51 3.26 -3.99
C LYS A 26 10.95 2.47 -5.17
N THR A 27 11.51 2.69 -6.36
CA THR A 27 11.15 1.91 -7.55
C THR A 27 11.67 0.48 -7.41
N THR A 28 10.79 -0.49 -7.64
CA THR A 28 11.13 -1.93 -7.62
C THR A 28 10.87 -2.51 -8.99
N ASN A 29 11.87 -3.17 -9.58
CA ASN A 29 11.72 -3.83 -10.87
C ASN A 29 11.20 -5.25 -10.67
N ILE A 30 10.07 -5.58 -11.28
CA ILE A 30 9.37 -6.85 -11.07
C ILE A 30 8.69 -7.32 -12.35
N LYS A 31 8.57 -8.64 -12.52
CA LYS A 31 8.04 -9.26 -13.74
C LYS A 31 6.57 -9.68 -13.64
N HIS A 32 5.96 -9.57 -12.47
CA HIS A 32 4.57 -9.97 -12.21
C HIS A 32 4.26 -11.42 -12.62
N THR A 33 5.04 -12.37 -12.11
CA THR A 33 4.95 -13.79 -12.46
C THR A 33 4.35 -14.67 -11.36
N TRP A 34 4.21 -14.14 -10.15
CA TRP A 34 3.63 -14.90 -9.03
C TRP A 34 2.11 -14.74 -9.04
N ARG A 35 1.39 -15.85 -9.09
CA ARG A 35 -0.08 -15.90 -9.06
C ARG A 35 -0.49 -16.70 -7.83
N PRO A 36 -0.70 -16.05 -6.68
CA PRO A 36 -1.23 -16.72 -5.50
C PRO A 36 -2.73 -17.02 -5.60
N ASP A 37 -3.34 -16.80 -6.78
CA ASP A 37 -4.76 -17.04 -7.08
C ASP A 37 -5.71 -16.39 -6.07
N LEU A 38 -5.42 -15.13 -5.71
CA LEU A 38 -6.31 -14.31 -4.90
C LEU A 38 -7.70 -14.16 -5.54
N ARG A 39 -8.71 -13.99 -4.69
CA ARG A 39 -10.10 -13.76 -5.11
C ARG A 39 -10.26 -12.62 -6.12
N ASP A 40 -9.54 -11.51 -5.92
CA ASP A 40 -9.40 -10.46 -6.94
C ASP A 40 -8.06 -10.64 -7.67
N GLU A 41 -8.14 -10.92 -8.97
CA GLU A 41 -6.97 -11.08 -9.82
C GLU A 41 -6.03 -9.86 -9.83
N ARG A 42 -6.57 -8.66 -9.58
CA ARG A 42 -5.76 -7.43 -9.53
C ARG A 42 -4.89 -7.37 -8.29
N ASP A 43 -5.31 -8.02 -7.21
CA ASP A 43 -4.59 -8.03 -5.95
C ASP A 43 -3.32 -8.89 -6.01
N ASN A 44 -3.28 -9.89 -6.91
CA ASN A 44 -2.09 -10.71 -7.17
C ASN A 44 -0.86 -9.85 -7.48
N MET A 45 -1.03 -8.82 -8.30
CA MET A 45 0.06 -7.90 -8.63
C MET A 45 0.50 -7.05 -7.42
N GLY A 46 -0.44 -6.66 -6.58
CA GLY A 46 -0.20 -5.81 -5.41
C GLY A 46 0.62 -6.53 -4.34
N ILE A 47 0.23 -7.75 -3.97
CA ILE A 47 0.96 -8.55 -2.99
C ILE A 47 2.35 -8.97 -3.50
N GLU A 48 2.47 -9.28 -4.80
CA GLU A 48 3.77 -9.61 -5.40
C GLU A 48 4.74 -8.41 -5.34
N LEU A 49 4.27 -7.21 -5.70
CA LEU A 49 5.07 -6.01 -5.61
C LEU A 49 5.52 -5.76 -4.16
N ALA A 50 4.60 -5.85 -3.20
CA ALA A 50 4.90 -5.54 -1.81
C ALA A 50 5.96 -6.48 -1.22
N ARG A 51 5.91 -7.78 -1.54
CA ARG A 51 6.97 -8.73 -1.14
C ARG A 51 8.29 -8.48 -1.87
N ALA A 52 8.26 -8.29 -3.19
CA ALA A 52 9.47 -8.09 -3.97
C ALA A 52 10.19 -6.77 -3.65
N SER A 53 9.45 -5.73 -3.21
CA SER A 53 10.05 -4.48 -2.75
C SER A 53 10.64 -4.58 -1.34
N GLY A 54 10.35 -5.66 -0.61
CA GLY A 54 10.68 -5.83 0.80
C GLY A 54 9.90 -4.89 1.70
N SER A 55 8.64 -4.59 1.34
CA SER A 55 7.78 -3.73 2.14
C SER A 55 7.32 -4.45 3.39
N GLU A 56 7.38 -3.76 4.53
CA GLU A 56 6.85 -4.29 5.80
C GLU A 56 5.32 -4.25 5.82
N TYR A 57 4.69 -3.35 5.06
CA TYR A 57 3.25 -3.15 5.03
C TYR A 57 2.65 -3.22 3.62
N LEU A 58 1.47 -3.83 3.53
CA LEU A 58 0.50 -3.65 2.44
C LEU A 58 -0.73 -2.94 3.01
N ILE A 59 -0.91 -1.67 2.64
CA ILE A 59 -2.00 -0.83 3.16
C ILE A 59 -3.16 -0.84 2.17
N THR A 60 -4.32 -1.37 2.57
CA THR A 60 -5.50 -1.47 1.70
C THR A 60 -6.81 -1.41 2.49
N SER A 61 -7.89 -0.90 1.89
CA SER A 61 -9.21 -0.94 2.51
C SER A 61 -9.82 -2.35 2.54
N ASP A 62 -9.44 -3.25 1.63
CA ASP A 62 -9.91 -4.65 1.65
C ASP A 62 -8.84 -5.62 2.13
N THR A 63 -8.68 -5.69 3.45
CA THR A 63 -7.71 -6.59 4.09
C THR A 63 -8.13 -8.05 4.10
N ARG A 64 -9.40 -8.36 3.81
CA ARG A 64 -9.96 -9.72 3.96
C ARG A 64 -9.49 -10.63 2.84
N ASP A 65 -9.36 -10.09 1.64
CA ASP A 65 -9.04 -10.87 0.44
C ASP A 65 -7.60 -11.42 0.49
N PHE A 66 -6.72 -10.75 1.24
CA PHE A 66 -5.35 -11.20 1.48
C PHE A 66 -5.18 -12.14 2.68
N ARG A 67 -6.23 -12.34 3.50
CA ARG A 67 -6.18 -13.17 4.72
C ARG A 67 -6.86 -14.54 4.57
N LEU A 68 -7.77 -14.67 3.61
CA LEU A 68 -8.62 -15.85 3.47
C LEU A 68 -7.97 -16.98 2.66
N GLU A 69 -6.99 -16.68 1.82
CA GLU A 69 -6.34 -17.68 0.96
C GLU A 69 -5.22 -18.41 1.72
N SER A 70 -5.38 -19.73 1.89
CA SER A 70 -4.55 -20.59 2.75
C SER A 70 -3.08 -20.68 2.34
N ASP A 71 -2.75 -20.33 1.09
CA ASP A 71 -1.40 -20.46 0.53
C ASP A 71 -0.58 -19.16 0.68
N LEU A 72 -1.22 -18.06 1.10
CA LEU A 72 -0.54 -16.82 1.41
C LEU A 72 -0.01 -16.85 2.84
N ASN A 73 1.17 -17.44 3.04
CA ASN A 73 1.92 -17.16 4.25
C ASN A 73 2.41 -15.71 4.23
N ASN A 74 1.78 -14.82 5.00
CA ASN A 74 2.10 -13.39 5.11
C ASN A 74 2.95 -13.04 6.34
N ASP A 75 3.70 -13.99 6.91
CA ASP A 75 4.59 -13.73 8.06
C ASP A 75 5.63 -12.61 7.77
N ASP A 76 5.93 -12.38 6.48
CA ASP A 76 6.88 -11.37 6.00
C ASP A 76 6.25 -9.99 5.75
N ILE A 77 4.92 -9.85 5.75
CA ILE A 77 4.23 -8.60 5.43
C ILE A 77 2.94 -8.36 6.23
N ARG A 78 2.82 -7.16 6.80
CA ARG A 78 1.63 -6.74 7.56
C ARG A 78 0.58 -6.13 6.63
N ILE A 79 -0.58 -6.80 6.53
CA ILE A 79 -1.72 -6.29 5.76
C ILE A 79 -2.67 -5.55 6.69
N VAL A 80 -2.74 -4.22 6.52
CA VAL A 80 -3.47 -3.29 7.39
C VAL A 80 -4.37 -2.36 6.59
N SER A 81 -5.41 -1.84 7.23
CA SER A 81 -6.18 -0.73 6.66
C SER A 81 -5.49 0.61 6.92
N PRO A 82 -5.78 1.67 6.14
CA PRO A 82 -5.23 2.99 6.41
C PRO A 82 -5.50 3.46 7.85
N GLY A 83 -6.72 3.24 8.34
CA GLY A 83 -7.06 3.54 9.73
C GLY A 83 -6.34 2.64 10.73
N GLY A 84 -6.05 1.38 10.38
CA GLY A 84 -5.25 0.47 11.20
C GLY A 84 -3.82 0.98 11.39
N LEU A 85 -3.17 1.40 10.31
CA LEU A 85 -1.82 1.96 10.35
C LEU A 85 -1.73 3.23 11.22
N MET A 86 -2.76 4.08 11.17
CA MET A 86 -2.79 5.32 11.97
C MET A 86 -2.94 5.08 13.48
N ASN A 87 -3.35 3.88 13.89
CA ASN A 87 -3.54 3.50 15.30
C ASN A 87 -2.42 2.61 15.85
N GLU A 88 -1.37 2.34 15.06
CA GLU A 88 -0.20 1.55 15.45
C GLU A 88 0.82 2.42 16.20
#